data_AF-A0A7V3WNG1-F1
#
_entry.id   AF-A0A7V3WNG1-F1
#
_cell.length_a   1.000
_cell.length_b   1.000
_cell.length_c   1.000
_cell.angle_alpha   90.00
_cell.angle_beta   90.00
_cell.angle_gamma   90.00
#
_symmetry.space_group_name_H-M   'P 1'
#
loop_
_entity.id
_entity.type
_entity.pdbx_description
1 polymer ?
#
loop_
_entity_poly.entity_id
_entity_poly.type
_entity_poly.pdbx_seq_one_letter_code
_entity_poly.pdbx_strand_id
1 'polypeptide(L)'
;MRTTYLVCYDIRDDKRLRRVFKTCKDYGDHLQYSVFECDLNPMEKARLEAELAAIIKHDEDQVLFVSLGPAEGRGDRVITALGLPYVAVDAPCFVV
;
A
#
# COMPACT_ATOMS: atom_id res chain seq x y z
N MET A 1 -3.99 6.99 17.26
CA MET A 1 -2.75 7.38 16.58
C MET A 1 -2.57 6.47 15.37
N ARG A 2 -2.48 7.04 14.17
CA ARG A 2 -2.25 6.27 12.93
C ARG A 2 -0.76 6.30 12.59
N THR A 3 -0.28 5.23 11.96
CA THR A 3 1.10 5.10 11.48
C THR A 3 1.06 4.93 9.98
N THR A 4 1.88 5.67 9.26
CA THR A 4 2.01 5.54 7.80
C THR A 4 2.85 4.31 7.49
N TYR A 5 2.38 3.46 6.58
CA TYR A 5 3.09 2.30 6.07
C TYR A 5 3.24 2.39 4.56
N LEU A 6 4.42 2.05 4.04
CA LEU A 6 4.55 1.60 2.66
C LEU A 6 4.26 0.12 2.60
N VAL A 7 3.25 -0.23 1.82
CA VAL A 7 2.89 -1.62 1.52
C VAL A 7 3.40 -1.93 0.13
N CYS A 8 4.44 -2.76 0.06
CA CYS A 8 5.07 -3.18 -1.19
C CYS A 8 4.76 -4.64 -1.45
N TYR A 9 4.50 -5.03 -2.70
CA TYR A 9 4.25 -6.43 -3.03
C TYR A 9 4.93 -6.92 -4.31
N ASP A 10 5.41 -8.16 -4.29
CA ASP A 10 5.87 -8.93 -5.45
C ASP A 10 5.00 -10.20 -5.52
N ILE A 11 4.07 -10.23 -6.47
CA ILE A 11 3.06 -11.29 -6.62
C ILE A 11 3.25 -11.96 -7.98
N ARG A 12 3.40 -13.29 -7.99
CA ARG A 12 3.77 -14.04 -9.21
C ARG A 12 2.61 -14.34 -10.15
N ASP A 13 1.39 -14.41 -9.62
CA ASP A 13 0.18 -14.73 -10.38
C ASP A 13 -0.69 -13.50 -10.61
N ASP A 14 -1.09 -13.27 -11.86
CA ASP A 14 -1.89 -12.10 -12.25
C ASP A 14 -3.28 -12.05 -11.59
N LYS A 15 -3.90 -13.20 -11.25
CA LYS A 15 -5.22 -13.20 -10.61
C LYS A 15 -5.09 -12.80 -9.14
N ARG A 16 -4.08 -13.34 -8.43
CA ARG A 16 -3.75 -12.92 -7.06
C ARG A 16 -3.33 -11.45 -7.03
N LEU A 17 -2.51 -11.00 -7.98
CA LEU A 17 -2.07 -9.61 -8.10
C LEU A 17 -3.25 -8.64 -8.19
N ARG A 18 -4.24 -8.91 -9.04
CA ARG A 18 -5.46 -8.08 -9.14
C ARG A 18 -6.25 -8.03 -7.83
N ARG A 19 -6.29 -9.14 -7.08
CA ARG A 19 -6.96 -9.20 -5.77
C ARG A 19 -6.18 -8.41 -4.72
N VAL A 20 -4.86 -8.58 -4.64
CA VAL A 20 -3.97 -7.81 -3.74
C VAL A 20 -4.10 -6.32 -4.01
N PHE A 21 -4.02 -5.91 -5.29
CA PHE A 21 -4.20 -4.51 -5.68
C PHE A 21 -5.53 -3.93 -5.20
N LYS A 22 -6.63 -4.67 -5.42
CA LYS A 22 -7.96 -4.22 -4.98
C LYS A 22 -8.05 -4.10 -3.47
N THR A 23 -7.50 -5.08 -2.74
CA THR A 23 -7.46 -5.03 -1.27
C THR A 23 -6.66 -3.84 -0.78
N CYS A 24 -5.44 -3.60 -1.27
CA CYS A 24 -4.63 -2.45 -0.83
C CYS A 24 -5.30 -1.10 -1.13
N LYS A 25 -6.04 -0.99 -2.24
CA LYS A 25 -6.79 0.21 -2.62
C LYS A 25 -7.86 0.63 -1.62
N ASP A 26 -8.39 -0.31 -0.84
CA ASP A 26 -9.38 -0.01 0.21
C ASP A 26 -8.75 0.60 1.48
N TYR A 27 -7.41 0.58 1.60
CA TYR A 27 -6.68 0.98 2.80
C TYR A 27 -5.73 2.17 2.60
N GLY A 28 -5.47 2.60 1.36
CA GLY A 28 -4.60 3.73 1.11
C GLY A 28 -4.37 4.06 -0.37
N ASP A 29 -3.39 4.92 -0.62
CA ASP A 29 -3.14 5.53 -1.91
C ASP A 29 -2.16 4.69 -2.74
N HIS A 30 -2.49 4.52 -4.02
CA HIS A 30 -1.64 3.80 -4.97
C HIS A 30 -0.51 4.69 -5.47
N LEU A 31 0.73 4.38 -5.10
CA LEU A 31 1.91 5.19 -5.45
C LEU A 31 2.59 4.71 -6.74
N GLN A 32 2.77 3.39 -6.87
CA GLN A 32 3.38 2.74 -8.03
C GLN A 32 2.78 1.35 -8.21
N TYR A 33 3.03 0.70 -9.36
CA TYR A 33 2.46 -0.61 -9.70
C TYR A 33 2.38 -1.62 -8.54
N SER A 34 3.44 -1.66 -7.72
CA SER A 34 3.60 -2.58 -6.59
C SER A 34 3.73 -1.90 -5.22
N VAL A 35 3.36 -0.62 -5.09
CA VAL A 35 3.59 0.18 -3.87
C VAL A 35 2.35 0.99 -3.52
N PHE A 36 1.89 0.87 -2.28
CA PHE A 36 0.83 1.65 -1.66
C PHE A 36 1.34 2.40 -0.43
N GLU A 37 0.80 3.59 -0.17
CA GLU A 37 0.93 4.29 1.10
C GLU A 37 -0.37 4.15 1.88
N CYS A 38 -0.31 3.61 3.09
CA CYS A 38 -1.47 3.39 3.93
C CYS A 38 -1.26 4.00 5.32
N ASP A 39 -2.11 4.94 5.70
CA ASP A 39 -2.18 5.40 7.09
C ASP A 39 -3.06 4.43 7.87
N LEU A 40 -2.47 3.64 8.76
CA LEU A 40 -3.17 2.55 9.45
C LEU A 40 -3.09 2.72 10.97
N ASN A 41 -4.20 2.48 11.65
CA ASN A 41 -4.19 2.15 13.07
C ASN A 41 -3.87 0.65 13.26
N PRO A 42 -3.56 0.19 14.49
CA PRO A 42 -3.17 -1.20 14.73
C PRO A 42 -4.21 -2.26 14.28
N MET A 43 -5.50 -1.95 14.42
CA MET A 43 -6.58 -2.84 14.00
C MET A 43 -6.71 -2.92 12.48
N GLU A 44 -6.64 -1.78 11.79
CA GLU A 44 -6.65 -1.73 10.31
C GLU A 44 -5.44 -2.47 9.73
N LYS A 45 -4.26 -2.32 10.33
CA LYS A 45 -3.06 -3.06 9.92
C LYS A 45 -3.26 -4.57 10.05
N ALA A 46 -3.72 -5.04 11.22
CA ALA A 46 -3.95 -6.47 11.44
C ALA A 46 -5.00 -7.03 10.46
N ARG A 47 -6.04 -6.24 10.15
CA ARG A 47 -7.06 -6.63 9.18
C ARG A 47 -6.50 -6.72 7.76
N LEU A 48 -5.74 -5.72 7.31
CA LEU A 48 -5.08 -5.73 6.00
C LEU A 48 -4.13 -6.93 5.87
N GLU A 49 -3.33 -7.21 6.90
CA GLU A 49 -2.44 -8.38 6.94
C GLU A 49 -3.23 -9.69 6.79
N ALA A 50 -4.35 -9.85 7.51
CA ALA A 50 -5.19 -11.04 7.42
C ALA A 50 -5.85 -11.18 6.04
N GLU A 51 -6.37 -10.10 5.47
CA GLU A 51 -7.00 -10.10 4.14
C GLU A 51 -5.97 -10.44 3.05
N LEU A 52 -4.76 -9.88 3.11
CA LEU A 52 -3.69 -10.20 2.17
C LEU A 52 -3.18 -11.63 2.34
N ALA A 53 -3.01 -12.12 3.58
CA ALA A 53 -2.61 -13.50 3.85
C ALA A 53 -3.58 -14.52 3.26
N ALA A 54 -4.88 -14.21 3.20
CA ALA A 54 -5.89 -15.06 2.56
C ALA A 54 -5.86 -15.03 1.02
N ILE A 55 -5.14 -14.08 0.41
CA ILE A 55 -5.05 -13.90 -1.04
C ILE A 55 -3.73 -14.45 -1.59
N ILE A 56 -2.62 -14.15 -0.91
CA ILE A 56 -1.27 -14.48 -1.39
C ILE A 56 -0.96 -15.97 -1.25
N LYS A 57 -0.02 -16.43 -2.07
CA LYS A 57 0.57 -17.76 -1.93
C LYS A 57 1.94 -17.60 -1.24
N HIS A 58 2.02 -18.00 0.03
CA HIS A 58 3.16 -17.70 0.91
C HIS A 58 4.52 -18.26 0.45
N ASP A 59 4.55 -19.22 -0.48
CA ASP A 59 5.75 -19.81 -1.06
C ASP A 59 6.19 -19.14 -2.38
N GLU A 60 5.37 -18.26 -2.96
CA GLU A 60 5.63 -17.60 -4.25
C GLU A 60 5.61 -16.07 -4.17
N ASP A 61 4.80 -15.53 -3.25
CA ASP A 61 4.46 -14.12 -3.18
C ASP A 61 5.06 -13.47 -1.93
N GLN A 62 5.35 -12.17 -2.02
CA GLN A 62 5.84 -11.38 -0.89
C GLN A 62 5.06 -10.07 -0.75
N VAL A 63 4.74 -9.73 0.50
CA VAL A 63 4.23 -8.41 0.88
C VAL A 63 5.09 -7.88 2.01
N LEU A 64 5.53 -6.63 1.90
CA LEU A 64 6.33 -5.92 2.90
C LEU A 64 5.53 -4.75 3.46
N PHE A 65 5.61 -4.58 4.78
CA PHE A 65 5.08 -3.42 5.50
C PHE A 65 6.24 -2.62 6.08
N VAL A 66 6.52 -1.46 5.51
CA VAL A 66 7.57 -0.56 5.99
C VAL A 66 6.92 0.58 6.77
N SER A 67 7.08 0.58 8.10
CA SER A 67 6.58 1.66 8.94
C SER A 67 7.41 2.92 8.71
N LEU A 68 6.73 4.03 8.44
CA LEU A 68 7.33 5.33 8.24
C LEU A 68 7.14 6.27 9.44
N GLY A 69 6.58 5.75 10.54
CA GLY A 69 6.30 6.50 11.76
C GLY A 69 4.87 7.08 11.81
N PRO A 70 4.62 7.96 12.79
CA PRO A 70 3.31 8.59 12.97
C PRO A 70 2.85 9.34 11.72
N ALA A 71 1.56 9.23 11.40
CA ALA A 71 0.97 9.98 10.28
C ALA A 71 0.91 11.49 10.58
N GLU A 72 0.82 11.87 11.86
CA GLU A 72 0.79 13.27 12.29
C GLU A 72 2.20 13.90 12.24
N GLY A 73 2.30 15.11 11.67
CA GLY A 73 3.53 15.91 11.69
C GLY A 73 4.53 15.60 10.57
N ARG A 74 4.18 14.73 9.63
CA ARG A 74 5.00 14.45 8.45
C ARG A 74 4.78 15.54 7.40
N GLY A 75 5.51 16.66 7.55
CA GLY A 75 5.57 17.72 6.54
C GLY A 75 6.01 17.18 5.17
N ASP A 76 5.61 17.88 4.10
CA ASP A 76 5.74 17.52 2.67
C ASP A 76 6.52 16.24 2.41
N ARG A 77 5.75 15.15 2.31
CA ARG A 77 6.09 13.80 1.85
C ARG A 77 7.42 13.77 1.07
N VAL A 78 8.51 13.38 1.74
CA VAL A 78 9.84 13.27 1.13
C VAL A 78 9.91 12.01 0.25
N ILE A 79 9.12 12.00 -0.83
CA ILE A 79 9.19 11.01 -1.90
C ILE A 79 10.01 11.64 -3.01
N THR A 80 11.21 11.10 -3.23
CA THR A 80 12.04 11.47 -4.38
C THR A 80 11.89 10.39 -5.45
N ALA A 81 11.82 10.81 -6.71
CA ALA A 81 11.72 9.90 -7.84
C ALA A 81 12.87 10.17 -8.81
N LEU A 82 13.34 9.11 -9.48
CA LEU A 82 14.29 9.19 -10.58
C LEU A 82 13.57 8.83 -11.88
N GLY A 83 13.72 9.66 -12.91
CA GLY A 83 12.99 9.51 -14.18
C GLY A 83 11.75 10.41 -14.22
N LEU A 84 10.55 9.83 -14.30
CA LEU A 84 9.31 10.60 -14.22
C LEU A 84 9.13 11.17 -12.79
N PRO A 85 8.66 12.42 -12.66
CA PRO A 85 8.42 13.01 -11.35
C PRO A 85 7.32 12.24 -10.61
N TYR A 86 7.46 12.13 -9.29
CA TYR A 86 6.34 11.72 -8.44
C TYR A 86 5.27 12.80 -8.48
N VAL A 87 4.06 12.42 -8.91
CA VAL A 87 2.88 13.27 -8.84
C VAL A 87 2.04 12.70 -7.71
N ALA A 88 1.92 13.45 -6.62
CA ALA A 88 0.99 13.10 -5.56
C ALA A 88 -0.41 13.02 -6.18
N VAL A 89 -1.07 11.87 -6.01
CA VAL A 89 -2.45 11.71 -6.46
C VAL A 89 -3.32 12.42 -5.44
N ASP A 90 -3.73 13.66 -5.72
CA ASP A 90 -4.82 14.29 -4.97
C ASP A 90 -6.10 13.45 -5.19
N ALA A 91 -6.72 13.01 -4.10
CA ALA A 91 -7.85 12.07 -4.03
C ALA A 91 -9.07 12.41 -4.93
N PRO A 92 -10.07 11.51 -5.07
CA PRO A 92 -10.03 10.05 -5.24
C PRO A 92 -10.37 9.70 -6.69
N CYS A 93 -9.65 8.74 -7.30
CA CYS A 93 -10.09 8.18 -8.58
C CYS A 93 -11.29 7.25 -8.34
N PHE A 94 -12.50 7.82 -8.41
CA PHE A 94 -13.71 7.06 -8.66
C PHE A 94 -13.64 6.55 -10.11
N VAL A 95 -13.40 5.26 -10.27
CA VAL A 95 -13.64 4.60 -11.55
C VAL A 95 -15.15 4.32 -11.59
N VAL A 96 -15.87 5.10 -12.40
CA VAL A 96 -17.27 4.84 -12.79
C VAL A 96 -17.28 3.77 -13.88
#